data_AF-A0A8T7MJC4-F1
#
_entry.id   AF-A0A8T7MJC4-F1
#
_cell.length_a   1.000
_cell.length_b   1.000
_cell.length_c   1.000
_cell.angle_alpha   90.00
_cell.angle_beta   90.00
_cell.angle_gamma   90.00
#
_symmetry.space_group_name_H-M   'P 1'
#
loop_
_entity.id
_entity.type
_entity.pdbx_description
1 polymer ?
#
loop_
_entity_poly.entity_id
_entity_poly.type
_entity_poly.pdbx_seq_one_letter_code
_entity_poly.pdbx_strand_id
1 'polypeptide(L)'
;MANSTGQPKSNRTRFWFVNDEDLATTPSTLYHEFSKLGEFRITFAASLGESDPKRSEAMVSTIKEVSGKKKSYDYLPKYKLVPSAWEDLTEPFGSLLQNRRTRRKFQDGELSATLLATLLLRGAGLNGELRYEDGTPLPLRTYPSGGALYPLEIYPILLQPPVEPPLTLPDSNQLNNQLNNQLEQPPLVAPHEEPSDTNDQPSNELLVTKMPQGLYHLDIYESALSLLSEGDYRSKLKEAFIGDTMMDNAAAVLVITALFPRNKFKYGERGYRFALMEAGHLAQNLILTGQALGLSVVPMGGFLDRRLENLLEVDGVEESVIYPMIIGI
;
A
#
# COMPACT_ATOMS: atom_id res chain seq x y z
N MET A 1 10.56 -33.50 54.69
CA MET A 1 10.12 -32.11 54.49
C MET A 1 10.46 -31.74 53.05
N ALA A 2 9.44 -31.39 52.27
CA ALA A 2 9.52 -31.33 50.80
C ALA A 2 10.27 -30.08 50.31
N ASN A 3 11.21 -30.28 49.39
CA ASN A 3 11.85 -29.22 48.60
C ASN A 3 10.84 -28.65 47.60
N SER A 4 10.52 -27.35 47.71
CA SER A 4 9.73 -26.62 46.73
C SER A 4 10.58 -26.29 45.50
N THR A 5 10.43 -27.09 44.45
CA THR A 5 10.94 -26.78 43.11
C THR A 5 10.10 -25.66 42.49
N GLY A 6 10.49 -24.41 42.73
CA GLY A 6 10.02 -23.28 41.93
C GLY A 6 10.68 -23.32 40.56
N GLN A 7 10.01 -23.90 39.56
CA GLN A 7 10.41 -23.67 38.18
C GLN A 7 10.35 -22.16 37.89
N PRO A 8 11.39 -21.56 37.29
CA PRO A 8 11.26 -20.21 36.79
C PRO A 8 10.18 -20.22 35.71
N LYS A 9 9.10 -19.46 35.94
CA LYS A 9 8.12 -19.16 34.90
C LYS A 9 8.91 -18.58 33.71
N SER A 10 9.02 -19.37 32.65
CA SER A 10 9.55 -18.94 31.36
C SER A 10 8.62 -17.88 30.77
N ASN A 11 8.74 -16.66 31.29
CA ASN A 11 8.23 -15.46 30.64
C ASN A 11 9.23 -15.17 29.51
N ARG A 12 9.16 -15.97 28.43
CA ARG A 12 9.86 -15.66 27.18
C ARG A 12 9.13 -14.47 26.57
N THR A 13 9.45 -13.29 27.08
CA THR A 13 9.24 -12.02 26.40
C THR A 13 9.99 -12.14 25.07
N ARG A 14 9.25 -12.31 23.96
CA ARG A 14 9.83 -12.46 22.62
C ARG A 14 10.41 -11.11 22.20
N PHE A 15 11.64 -10.82 22.59
CA PHE A 15 12.36 -9.66 22.08
C PHE A 15 13.07 -10.00 20.77
N TRP A 16 12.91 -9.13 19.78
CA TRP A 16 13.60 -9.17 18.49
C TRP A 16 14.96 -8.46 18.65
N PHE A 17 15.93 -9.14 19.27
CA PHE A 17 17.32 -8.64 19.35
C PHE A 17 18.23 -9.48 18.46
N VAL A 18 19.14 -8.79 17.77
CA VAL A 18 20.21 -9.37 16.96
C VAL A 18 21.37 -9.70 17.92
N ASN A 19 21.93 -10.91 17.84
CA ASN A 19 23.09 -11.27 18.66
C ASN A 19 24.37 -10.71 18.05
N ASP A 20 25.43 -10.52 18.85
CA ASP A 20 26.71 -10.01 18.36
C ASP A 20 27.34 -10.90 17.27
N GLU A 21 27.08 -12.21 17.31
CA GLU A 21 27.50 -13.18 16.28
C GLU A 21 26.77 -12.96 14.94
N ASP A 22 25.53 -12.47 14.97
CA ASP A 22 24.74 -12.17 13.77
C ASP A 22 25.29 -10.94 13.00
N LEU A 23 26.24 -10.19 13.56
CA LEU A 23 26.84 -8.98 12.95
C LEU A 23 28.14 -9.25 12.17
N ALA A 24 28.74 -10.44 12.27
CA ALA A 24 30.13 -10.69 11.85
C ALA A 24 30.34 -10.82 10.32
N THR A 25 29.33 -11.18 9.53
CA THR A 25 29.30 -11.08 8.06
C THR A 25 27.92 -11.46 7.57
N THR A 26 27.15 -10.49 7.09
CA THR A 26 25.72 -10.68 6.85
C THR A 26 25.40 -10.72 5.36
N PRO A 27 24.41 -11.52 4.93
CA PRO A 27 23.81 -11.43 3.60
C PRO A 27 23.44 -10.00 3.19
N SER A 28 23.10 -9.14 4.17
CA SER A 28 22.82 -7.72 3.92
C SER A 28 24.04 -6.93 3.42
N THR A 29 25.24 -7.21 3.91
CA THR A 29 26.49 -6.57 3.43
C THR A 29 26.82 -7.03 2.01
N LEU A 30 26.70 -8.34 1.74
CA LEU A 30 26.88 -8.87 0.38
C LEU A 30 25.89 -8.21 -0.59
N TYR A 31 24.60 -8.23 -0.26
CA TYR A 31 23.57 -7.59 -1.07
C TYR A 31 23.84 -6.08 -1.26
N HIS A 32 24.27 -5.38 -0.21
CA HIS A 32 24.62 -3.98 -0.29
C HIS A 32 25.74 -3.71 -1.29
N GLU A 33 26.82 -4.50 -1.27
CA GLU A 33 27.91 -4.38 -2.26
C GLU A 33 27.46 -4.81 -3.67
N PHE A 34 26.78 -5.94 -3.81
CA PHE A 34 26.37 -6.44 -5.14
C PHE A 34 25.32 -5.56 -5.84
N SER A 35 24.51 -4.82 -5.08
CA SER A 35 23.51 -3.90 -5.62
C SER A 35 24.06 -2.50 -5.95
N LYS A 36 25.32 -2.17 -5.59
CA LYS A 36 25.96 -0.91 -5.96
C LYS A 36 26.30 -0.86 -7.45
N LEU A 37 26.28 0.35 -7.99
CA LEU A 37 26.85 0.63 -9.30
C LEU A 37 28.26 1.17 -9.07
N GLY A 38 29.23 0.66 -9.83
CA GLY A 38 30.58 1.19 -9.89
C GLY A 38 30.83 1.82 -11.27
N GLU A 39 31.79 2.74 -11.34
CA GLU A 39 32.18 3.42 -12.59
C GLU A 39 32.49 2.42 -13.72
N PHE A 40 33.12 1.29 -13.41
CA PHE A 40 33.44 0.22 -14.37
C PHE A 40 32.23 -0.65 -14.80
N ARG A 41 31.09 -0.57 -14.09
CA ARG A 41 29.85 -1.27 -14.43
C ARG A 41 28.85 -0.38 -15.19
N ILE A 42 29.02 0.94 -15.12
CA ILE A 42 28.25 1.91 -15.90
C ILE A 42 29.09 2.32 -17.11
N THR A 43 29.30 1.41 -18.05
CA THR A 43 29.50 1.83 -19.43
C THR A 43 28.15 2.32 -19.91
N PHE A 44 27.90 3.63 -19.79
CA PHE A 44 26.89 4.25 -20.65
C PHE A 44 27.36 3.94 -22.07
N ALA A 45 26.63 3.09 -22.78
CA ALA A 45 26.91 2.75 -24.17
C ALA A 45 27.17 4.02 -25.02
N ALA A 46 26.59 5.15 -24.62
CA ALA A 46 26.86 6.49 -25.14
C ALA A 46 28.34 6.92 -25.17
N SER A 47 29.19 6.51 -24.22
CA SER A 47 30.63 6.85 -24.25
C SER A 47 31.44 5.96 -25.22
N LEU A 48 30.85 4.87 -25.69
CA LEU A 48 31.45 3.93 -26.66
C LEU A 48 30.78 4.00 -28.04
N GLY A 49 29.83 4.91 -28.24
CA GLY A 49 29.05 5.02 -29.49
C GLY A 49 28.03 3.89 -29.70
N GLU A 50 27.83 3.03 -28.70
CA GLU A 50 26.82 1.98 -28.71
C GLU A 50 25.48 2.52 -28.20
N SER A 51 24.36 2.03 -28.74
CA SER A 51 23.04 2.34 -28.20
C SER A 51 22.89 1.67 -26.83
N ASP A 52 22.31 2.39 -25.85
CA ASP A 52 22.06 1.83 -24.52
C ASP A 52 21.19 0.57 -24.67
N PRO A 53 21.68 -0.64 -24.33
CA PRO A 53 20.90 -1.86 -24.48
C PRO A 53 19.61 -1.82 -23.64
N LYS A 54 19.57 -0.99 -22.57
CA LYS A 54 18.36 -0.76 -21.77
C LYS A 54 17.32 0.13 -22.48
N ARG A 55 17.68 0.74 -23.60
CA ARG A 55 16.83 1.53 -24.49
C ARG A 55 16.69 0.91 -25.89
N SER A 56 17.20 -0.32 -26.08
CA SER A 56 16.97 -1.07 -27.32
C SER A 56 15.47 -1.31 -27.55
N GLU A 57 15.04 -1.42 -28.80
CA GLU A 57 13.64 -1.72 -29.15
C GLU A 57 13.14 -3.00 -28.45
N ALA A 58 13.97 -4.04 -28.40
CA ALA A 58 13.65 -5.28 -27.71
C ALA A 58 13.43 -5.08 -26.19
N MET A 59 14.27 -4.27 -25.53
CA MET A 59 14.07 -3.93 -24.11
C MET A 59 12.83 -3.07 -23.91
N VAL A 60 12.58 -2.09 -24.77
CA VAL A 60 11.38 -1.24 -24.70
C VAL A 60 10.11 -2.08 -24.88
N SER A 61 10.13 -3.04 -25.81
CA SER A 61 9.02 -3.99 -25.99
C SER A 61 8.81 -4.87 -24.76
N THR A 62 9.90 -5.38 -24.15
CA THR A 62 9.81 -6.17 -22.91
C THR A 62 9.27 -5.32 -21.75
N ILE A 63 9.72 -4.06 -21.63
CA ILE A 63 9.22 -3.13 -20.63
C ILE A 63 7.72 -2.92 -20.82
N LYS A 64 7.26 -2.65 -22.05
CA LYS A 64 5.83 -2.49 -22.37
C LYS A 64 5.01 -3.70 -21.96
N GLU A 65 5.50 -4.91 -22.25
CA GLU A 65 4.84 -6.15 -21.85
C GLU A 65 4.75 -6.32 -20.33
N VAL A 66 5.72 -5.81 -19.56
CA VAL A 66 5.74 -5.94 -18.09
C VAL A 66 4.97 -4.81 -17.41
N SER A 67 5.15 -3.56 -17.82
CA SER A 67 4.54 -2.38 -17.21
C SER A 67 3.02 -2.32 -17.40
N GLY A 68 2.50 -3.01 -18.42
CA GLY A 68 1.06 -3.18 -18.65
C GLY A 68 0.46 -4.45 -18.06
N LYS A 69 1.26 -5.40 -17.56
CA LYS A 69 0.76 -6.64 -16.97
C LYS A 69 0.22 -6.38 -15.56
N LYS A 70 -1.10 -6.49 -15.43
CA LYS A 70 -1.77 -6.52 -14.13
C LYS A 70 -1.84 -7.95 -13.58
N LYS A 71 -1.77 -8.07 -12.25
CA LYS A 71 -2.32 -9.24 -11.57
C LYS A 71 -3.83 -9.01 -11.49
N SER A 72 -4.63 -9.94 -12.02
CA SER A 72 -6.09 -9.84 -11.97
C SER A 72 -6.71 -11.18 -11.60
N TYR A 73 -7.90 -11.10 -11.01
CA TYR A 73 -8.69 -12.24 -10.60
C TYR A 73 -10.08 -12.13 -11.25
N ASP A 74 -10.12 -12.22 -12.57
CA ASP A 74 -11.28 -11.83 -13.38
C ASP A 74 -12.52 -12.72 -13.16
N TYR A 75 -12.33 -13.91 -12.58
CA TYR A 75 -13.41 -14.86 -12.26
C TYR A 75 -13.98 -14.68 -10.85
N LEU A 76 -13.38 -13.81 -10.03
CA LEU A 76 -13.81 -13.58 -8.65
C LEU A 76 -14.75 -12.37 -8.55
N PRO A 77 -15.59 -12.29 -7.50
CA PRO A 77 -16.43 -11.13 -7.27
C PRO A 77 -15.60 -9.84 -7.15
N LYS A 78 -15.99 -8.81 -7.89
CA LYS A 78 -15.33 -7.49 -7.88
C LYS A 78 -16.24 -6.42 -7.29
N TYR A 79 -15.66 -5.59 -6.42
CA TYR A 79 -16.32 -4.48 -5.75
C TYR A 79 -15.74 -3.16 -6.22
N LYS A 80 -16.56 -2.32 -6.88
CA LYS A 80 -16.10 -1.09 -7.54
C LYS A 80 -15.83 0.02 -6.52
N LEU A 81 -14.57 0.46 -6.38
CA LEU A 81 -14.20 1.55 -5.48
C LEU A 81 -14.54 2.92 -6.09
N VAL A 82 -15.22 3.74 -5.30
CA VAL A 82 -15.54 5.13 -5.64
C VAL A 82 -14.90 6.05 -4.59
N PRO A 83 -13.77 6.72 -4.92
CA PRO A 83 -13.08 7.60 -4.00
C PRO A 83 -13.70 9.01 -4.00
N SER A 84 -13.45 9.77 -2.93
CA SER A 84 -13.64 11.22 -2.89
C SER A 84 -12.86 11.90 -4.02
N ALA A 85 -13.36 13.04 -4.47
CA ALA A 85 -12.70 13.82 -5.52
C ALA A 85 -11.33 14.33 -5.03
N TRP A 86 -10.44 14.71 -5.95
CA TRP A 86 -9.12 15.23 -5.56
C TRP A 86 -9.24 16.56 -4.82
N GLU A 87 -10.24 17.34 -5.21
CA GLU A 87 -10.59 18.65 -4.69
C GLU A 87 -11.11 18.58 -3.24
N ASP A 88 -11.62 17.41 -2.83
CA ASP A 88 -12.09 17.17 -1.46
C ASP A 88 -10.92 16.99 -0.47
N LEU A 89 -9.71 16.65 -0.96
CA LEU A 89 -8.51 16.51 -0.13
C LEU A 89 -7.87 17.88 0.13
N THR A 90 -8.52 18.67 0.96
CA THR A 90 -8.23 20.10 1.16
C THR A 90 -7.12 20.41 2.19
N GLU A 91 -6.68 19.44 3.00
CA GLU A 91 -5.67 19.71 4.03
C GLU A 91 -4.33 20.14 3.38
N PRO A 92 -3.78 21.32 3.73
CA PRO A 92 -2.53 21.78 3.15
C PRO A 92 -1.39 20.79 3.40
N PHE A 93 -0.57 20.53 2.38
CA PHE A 93 0.52 19.56 2.46
C PHE A 93 1.50 19.81 3.62
N GLY A 94 1.81 21.09 3.89
CA GLY A 94 2.67 21.46 5.03
C GLY A 94 2.07 21.04 6.38
N SER A 95 0.76 21.21 6.55
CA SER A 95 0.03 20.78 7.75
C SER A 95 0.03 19.26 7.89
N LEU A 96 -0.22 18.53 6.79
CA LEU A 96 -0.15 17.06 6.78
C LEU A 96 1.21 16.55 7.27
N LEU A 97 2.30 17.11 6.75
CA LEU A 97 3.66 16.73 7.16
C LEU A 97 3.92 17.05 8.64
N GLN A 98 3.53 18.23 9.10
CA GLN A 98 3.73 18.67 10.49
C GLN A 98 2.96 17.78 11.47
N ASN A 99 1.72 17.41 11.12
CA ASN A 99 0.78 16.71 11.98
C ASN A 99 0.85 15.19 11.88
N ARG A 100 1.50 14.65 10.84
CA ARG A 100 1.64 13.21 10.63
C ARG A 100 2.20 12.53 11.88
N ARG A 101 1.45 11.57 12.43
CA ARG A 101 1.86 10.73 13.57
C ARG A 101 1.44 9.30 13.35
N THR A 102 2.22 8.36 13.88
CA THR A 102 1.85 6.94 13.88
C THR A 102 1.04 6.67 15.15
N ARG A 103 -0.28 6.65 15.02
CA ARG A 103 -1.21 6.45 16.13
C ARG A 103 -1.55 4.97 16.21
N ARG A 104 -1.30 4.36 17.37
CA ARG A 104 -1.47 2.91 17.63
C ARG A 104 -2.64 2.59 18.56
N LYS A 105 -3.38 3.61 18.97
CA LYS A 105 -4.60 3.47 19.77
C LYS A 105 -5.75 3.81 18.84
N PHE A 106 -6.45 2.79 18.38
CA PHE A 106 -7.62 2.94 17.52
C PHE A 106 -8.87 3.08 18.37
N GLN A 107 -9.79 3.90 17.91
CA GLN A 107 -11.12 4.05 18.46
C GLN A 107 -12.02 2.95 17.91
N ASP A 108 -13.08 2.63 18.64
CA ASP A 108 -14.15 1.82 18.11
C ASP A 108 -14.89 2.64 17.04
N GLY A 109 -14.97 2.12 15.83
CA GLY A 109 -15.56 2.83 14.71
C GLY A 109 -15.62 1.98 13.45
N GLU A 110 -16.48 2.40 12.54
CA GLU A 110 -16.70 1.71 11.27
C GLU A 110 -15.96 2.44 10.14
N LEU A 111 -15.24 1.69 9.31
CA LEU A 111 -14.53 2.24 8.17
C LEU A 111 -15.50 2.47 7.02
N SER A 112 -15.69 3.72 6.60
CA SER A 112 -16.53 4.01 5.43
C SER A 112 -15.94 3.44 4.15
N ALA A 113 -16.80 2.93 3.26
CA ALA A 113 -16.44 2.48 1.92
C ALA A 113 -15.74 3.58 1.10
N THR A 114 -16.19 4.83 1.21
CA THR A 114 -15.58 5.97 0.53
C THR A 114 -14.19 6.26 1.09
N LEU A 115 -14.00 6.25 2.42
CA LEU A 115 -12.68 6.47 3.02
C LEU A 115 -11.68 5.38 2.62
N LEU A 116 -12.10 4.11 2.58
CA LEU A 116 -11.28 3.00 2.08
C LEU A 116 -10.91 3.20 0.59
N ALA A 117 -11.89 3.52 -0.25
CA ALA A 117 -11.67 3.78 -1.67
C ALA A 117 -10.71 4.96 -1.89
N THR A 118 -10.91 6.06 -1.16
CA THR A 118 -10.05 7.25 -1.22
C THR A 118 -8.63 6.91 -0.77
N LEU A 119 -8.47 6.19 0.35
CA LEU A 119 -7.16 5.76 0.83
C LEU A 119 -6.40 4.94 -0.22
N LEU A 120 -7.06 3.93 -0.81
CA LEU A 120 -6.43 3.04 -1.78
C LEU A 120 -6.15 3.74 -3.11
N LEU A 121 -7.12 4.46 -3.68
CA LEU A 121 -6.99 5.03 -5.03
C LEU A 121 -6.25 6.37 -5.05
N ARG A 122 -6.29 7.18 -3.98
CA ARG A 122 -5.47 8.40 -3.87
C ARG A 122 -4.08 8.09 -3.30
N GLY A 123 -3.95 7.03 -2.50
CA GLY A 123 -2.66 6.60 -1.96
C GLY A 123 -1.82 5.79 -2.95
N ALA A 124 -2.44 4.94 -3.77
CA ALA A 124 -1.74 3.97 -4.63
C ALA A 124 -2.21 3.91 -6.09
N GLY A 125 -3.32 4.57 -6.43
CA GLY A 125 -3.98 4.46 -7.73
C GLY A 125 -3.32 5.27 -8.84
N LEU A 126 -4.01 5.33 -9.97
CA LEU A 126 -3.57 6.07 -11.17
C LEU A 126 -3.71 7.58 -10.99
N ASN A 127 -2.74 8.36 -11.47
CA ASN A 127 -2.77 9.83 -11.42
C ASN A 127 -2.34 10.52 -12.73
N GLY A 128 -2.13 9.75 -13.79
CA GLY A 128 -1.70 10.29 -15.07
C GLY A 128 -1.30 9.19 -16.04
N GLU A 129 -0.79 9.59 -17.20
CA GLU A 129 -0.37 8.70 -18.27
C GLU A 129 0.82 9.33 -19.00
N LEU A 130 1.80 8.51 -19.37
CA LEU A 130 2.80 8.82 -20.39
C LEU A 130 2.48 8.06 -21.67
N ARG A 131 3.00 8.53 -22.80
CA ARG A 131 2.90 7.82 -24.07
C ARG A 131 4.28 7.46 -24.60
N TYR A 132 4.42 6.22 -25.07
CA TYR A 132 5.58 5.82 -25.86
C TYR A 132 5.55 6.48 -27.23
N GLU A 133 6.66 6.43 -27.97
CA GLU A 133 6.77 7.01 -29.32
C GLU A 133 5.75 6.43 -30.32
N ASP A 134 5.33 5.18 -30.13
CA ASP A 134 4.28 4.51 -30.92
C ASP A 134 2.85 4.81 -30.44
N GLY A 135 2.70 5.73 -29.50
CA GLY A 135 1.39 6.15 -28.96
C GLY A 135 0.82 5.25 -27.86
N THR A 136 1.48 4.13 -27.54
CA THR A 136 1.03 3.21 -26.48
C THR A 136 0.96 3.94 -25.13
N PRO A 137 -0.17 3.87 -24.40
CA PRO A 137 -0.29 4.50 -23.09
C PRO A 137 0.47 3.73 -22.02
N LEU A 138 1.08 4.47 -21.09
CA LEU A 138 1.73 3.98 -19.88
C LEU A 138 1.10 4.69 -18.68
N PRO A 139 0.14 4.05 -18.00
CA PRO A 139 -0.49 4.62 -16.82
C PRO A 139 0.52 4.85 -15.70
N LEU A 140 0.48 6.03 -15.10
CA LEU A 140 1.30 6.42 -13.95
C LEU A 140 0.51 6.29 -12.65
N ARG A 141 1.25 6.09 -11.55
CA ARG A 141 0.70 6.01 -10.20
C ARG A 141 1.11 7.22 -9.35
N THR A 142 0.39 7.41 -8.25
CA THR A 142 0.62 8.46 -7.25
C THR A 142 1.99 8.39 -6.57
N TYR A 143 2.68 7.25 -6.65
CA TYR A 143 4.05 7.06 -6.18
C TYR A 143 5.00 6.77 -7.35
N PRO A 144 6.28 7.21 -7.27
CA PRO A 144 7.25 6.94 -8.32
C PRO A 144 7.71 5.48 -8.29
N SER A 145 8.03 4.93 -9.47
CA SER A 145 8.58 3.58 -9.64
C SER A 145 9.77 3.58 -10.61
N GLY A 146 10.80 2.80 -10.30
CA GLY A 146 12.00 2.69 -11.10
C GLY A 146 11.67 2.18 -12.50
N GLY A 147 11.77 3.05 -13.51
CA GLY A 147 11.45 2.70 -14.89
C GLY A 147 9.96 2.42 -15.15
N ALA A 148 9.07 2.90 -14.27
CA ALA A 148 7.62 2.74 -14.35
C ALA A 148 7.16 1.27 -14.44
N LEU A 149 7.84 0.38 -13.70
CA LEU A 149 7.57 -1.06 -13.71
C LEU A 149 6.55 -1.50 -12.66
N TYR A 150 6.38 -0.72 -11.60
CA TYR A 150 5.40 -0.90 -10.54
C TYR A 150 5.28 -2.37 -10.05
N PRO A 151 6.31 -2.88 -9.36
CA PRO A 151 6.38 -4.26 -8.89
C PRO A 151 5.43 -4.56 -7.73
N LEU A 152 4.79 -3.53 -7.15
CA LEU A 152 4.04 -3.66 -5.91
C LEU A 152 2.58 -4.04 -6.17
N GLU A 153 2.08 -4.97 -5.37
CA GLU A 153 0.67 -5.34 -5.27
C GLU A 153 0.17 -5.05 -3.85
N ILE A 154 -1.13 -4.77 -3.72
CA ILE A 154 -1.77 -4.45 -2.43
C ILE A 154 -2.90 -5.45 -2.20
N TYR A 155 -2.86 -6.10 -1.04
CA TYR A 155 -3.90 -7.01 -0.57
C TYR A 155 -4.57 -6.44 0.68
N PRO A 156 -5.72 -5.74 0.53
CA PRO A 156 -6.52 -5.34 1.67
C PRO A 156 -7.13 -6.57 2.35
N ILE A 157 -6.96 -6.67 3.66
CA ILE A 157 -7.67 -7.62 4.52
C ILE A 157 -8.61 -6.79 5.39
N LEU A 158 -9.90 -6.86 5.09
CA LEU A 158 -10.93 -6.12 5.81
C LEU A 158 -11.35 -6.93 7.03
N LEU A 159 -11.29 -6.32 8.20
CA LEU A 159 -11.65 -6.94 9.47
C LEU A 159 -13.09 -6.57 9.88
N GLN A 160 -13.71 -5.67 9.15
CA GLN A 160 -15.12 -5.34 9.25
C GLN A 160 -15.64 -5.01 7.86
N PRO A 161 -16.93 -5.30 7.55
CA PRO A 161 -17.58 -4.76 6.38
C PRO A 161 -17.55 -3.22 6.43
N PRO A 162 -17.21 -2.53 5.35
CA PRO A 162 -17.26 -1.08 5.35
C PRO A 162 -18.71 -0.58 5.33
N VAL A 163 -18.94 0.56 5.97
CA VAL A 163 -20.28 1.18 6.05
C VAL A 163 -20.48 2.29 5.03
N GLU A 164 -21.74 2.61 4.74
CA GLU A 164 -22.11 3.78 3.94
C GLU A 164 -21.63 5.07 4.60
N PRO A 165 -21.31 6.11 3.81
CA PRO A 165 -20.80 7.35 4.37
C PRO A 165 -21.91 8.08 5.16
N PRO A 166 -21.58 8.75 6.28
CA PRO A 166 -22.03 10.12 6.44
C PRO A 166 -21.33 10.94 5.35
N LEU A 167 -22.11 11.59 4.49
CA LEU A 167 -21.64 12.59 3.52
C LEU A 167 -21.01 13.76 4.26
N THR A 168 -19.77 13.63 4.68
CA THR A 168 -18.84 14.72 5.02
C THR A 168 -17.51 14.06 5.37
N LEU A 169 -16.45 14.38 4.62
CA LEU A 169 -15.11 14.22 5.17
C LEU A 169 -15.13 14.94 6.53
N PRO A 170 -14.58 14.33 7.61
CA PRO A 170 -14.50 15.03 8.88
C PRO A 170 -13.84 16.38 8.60
N ASP A 171 -14.60 17.45 8.83
CA ASP A 171 -14.10 18.80 8.63
C ASP A 171 -12.81 18.85 9.44
N SER A 172 -11.67 18.98 8.77
CA SER A 172 -10.36 19.04 9.41
C SER A 172 -10.31 20.24 10.37
N ASN A 173 -11.23 21.18 10.20
CA ASN A 173 -11.53 22.21 11.17
C ASN A 173 -12.34 21.72 12.37
N GLN A 174 -13.26 20.77 12.33
CA GLN A 174 -13.97 20.31 13.55
C GLN A 174 -13.06 19.60 14.57
N LEU A 175 -12.07 18.83 14.12
CA LEU A 175 -11.07 18.22 15.02
C LEU A 175 -10.12 19.28 15.62
N ASN A 176 -9.88 20.37 14.87
CA ASN A 176 -9.07 21.52 15.32
C ASN A 176 -9.89 22.59 16.06
N ASN A 177 -11.20 22.66 15.86
CA ASN A 177 -12.13 23.68 16.40
C ASN A 177 -12.75 23.23 17.72
N GLN A 178 -12.71 21.93 18.06
CA GLN A 178 -12.82 21.52 19.47
C GLN A 178 -11.63 22.03 20.32
N LEU A 179 -10.53 22.44 19.68
CA LEU A 179 -9.33 22.95 20.34
C LEU A 179 -9.18 24.49 20.28
N ASN A 180 -9.79 25.17 19.31
CA ASN A 180 -9.64 26.62 19.13
C ASN A 180 -10.99 27.33 18.99
N ASN A 181 -11.63 27.60 20.13
CA ASN A 181 -12.66 28.64 20.20
C ASN A 181 -12.01 30.03 20.00
N GLN A 182 -12.75 30.91 19.32
CA GLN A 182 -12.53 32.35 19.07
C GLN A 182 -11.78 32.70 17.78
N LEU A 183 -12.54 33.00 16.72
CA LEU A 183 -12.65 34.32 16.05
C LEU A 183 -13.51 34.17 14.78
N GLU A 184 -14.40 35.14 14.54
CA GLU A 184 -15.51 35.08 13.58
C GLU A 184 -15.18 35.62 12.16
N GLN A 185 -16.07 35.23 11.21
CA GLN A 185 -16.57 35.92 9.99
C GLN A 185 -16.12 35.37 8.59
N PRO A 186 -16.84 35.68 7.47
CA PRO A 186 -18.11 35.07 6.99
C PRO A 186 -18.00 34.58 5.50
N PRO A 187 -19.05 34.04 4.84
CA PRO A 187 -18.90 33.26 3.61
C PRO A 187 -19.12 34.06 2.30
N LEU A 188 -18.57 33.54 1.19
CA LEU A 188 -18.82 34.00 -0.19
C LEU A 188 -19.22 32.82 -1.10
N VAL A 189 -19.99 33.17 -2.14
CA VAL A 189 -21.00 32.40 -2.87
C VAL A 189 -20.47 31.44 -3.95
N ALA A 190 -21.26 30.40 -4.25
CA ALA A 190 -21.09 29.31 -5.22
C ALA A 190 -21.06 29.73 -6.71
N PRO A 191 -20.71 28.77 -7.61
CA PRO A 191 -21.63 28.52 -8.73
C PRO A 191 -21.81 27.04 -9.15
N HIS A 192 -23.08 26.73 -9.45
CA HIS A 192 -23.67 26.02 -10.60
C HIS A 192 -23.26 24.58 -11.02
N GLU A 193 -24.31 23.74 -11.05
CA GLU A 193 -24.49 22.44 -11.70
C GLU A 193 -24.56 22.54 -13.24
N GLU A 194 -24.21 21.47 -13.99
CA GLU A 194 -25.13 20.65 -14.82
C GLU A 194 -24.37 19.57 -15.66
N PRO A 195 -25.02 18.57 -16.33
CA PRO A 195 -24.85 17.15 -15.98
C PRO A 195 -24.35 16.20 -17.09
N SER A 196 -24.12 14.95 -16.65
CA SER A 196 -24.29 13.60 -17.26
C SER A 196 -24.35 13.39 -18.79
N ASP A 197 -23.63 12.36 -19.25
CA ASP A 197 -24.24 11.30 -20.06
C ASP A 197 -23.48 9.96 -19.91
N THR A 198 -24.21 8.91 -19.54
CA THR A 198 -23.75 7.52 -19.33
C THR A 198 -24.25 6.64 -20.47
N ASN A 199 -23.41 5.72 -20.95
CA ASN A 199 -23.84 4.58 -21.76
C ASN A 199 -23.33 3.29 -21.10
N ASP A 200 -24.27 2.53 -20.51
CA ASP A 200 -24.03 1.28 -19.78
C ASP A 200 -23.96 0.07 -20.72
N GLN A 201 -22.97 -0.80 -20.45
CA GLN A 201 -23.04 -2.24 -20.71
C GLN A 201 -23.15 -2.96 -19.35
N PRO A 202 -23.81 -4.14 -19.26
CA PRO A 202 -24.08 -4.76 -17.97
C PRO A 202 -22.81 -5.46 -17.46
N SER A 203 -22.11 -4.81 -16.54
CA SER A 203 -21.05 -5.43 -15.76
C SER A 203 -21.65 -6.08 -14.52
N ASN A 204 -21.21 -7.31 -14.20
CA ASN A 204 -21.48 -7.97 -12.90
C ASN A 204 -20.69 -7.26 -11.77
N GLU A 205 -20.84 -5.93 -11.67
CA GLU A 205 -20.20 -5.09 -10.67
C GLU A 205 -21.05 -5.08 -9.40
N LEU A 206 -20.44 -5.47 -8.28
CA LEU A 206 -21.07 -5.36 -6.97
C LEU A 206 -20.69 -4.03 -6.32
N LEU A 207 -21.66 -3.39 -5.66
CA LEU A 207 -21.44 -2.19 -4.88
C LEU A 207 -20.58 -2.51 -3.64
N VAL A 208 -19.63 -1.64 -3.31
CA VAL A 208 -18.75 -1.73 -2.11
C VAL A 208 -19.53 -1.88 -0.81
N THR A 209 -20.77 -1.39 -0.77
CA THR A 209 -21.67 -1.42 0.39
C THR A 209 -22.10 -2.83 0.80
N LYS A 210 -21.88 -3.85 -0.06
CA LYS A 210 -22.10 -5.26 0.25
C LYS A 210 -20.81 -6.05 0.40
N MET A 211 -19.69 -5.37 0.59
CA MET A 211 -18.39 -6.01 0.68
C MET A 211 -18.24 -6.71 2.04
N PRO A 212 -18.09 -8.05 2.07
CA PRO A 212 -17.91 -8.76 3.33
C PRO A 212 -16.56 -8.39 3.98
N GLN A 213 -16.36 -8.83 5.21
CA GLN A 213 -15.00 -8.91 5.75
C GLN A 213 -14.26 -10.06 5.06
N GLY A 214 -12.96 -9.88 4.78
CA GLY A 214 -12.21 -10.87 4.02
C GLY A 214 -10.91 -10.35 3.44
N LEU A 215 -10.27 -11.22 2.65
CA LEU A 215 -9.05 -10.94 1.90
C LEU A 215 -9.40 -10.51 0.47
N TYR A 216 -8.80 -9.42 0.04
CA TYR A 216 -8.98 -8.82 -1.27
C TYR A 216 -7.64 -8.61 -1.99
N HIS A 217 -7.71 -8.47 -3.31
CA HIS A 217 -6.65 -7.90 -4.14
C HIS A 217 -7.14 -6.61 -4.78
N LEU A 218 -6.30 -5.57 -4.77
CA LEU A 218 -6.61 -4.28 -5.39
C LEU A 218 -6.25 -4.28 -6.88
N ASP A 219 -7.26 -4.20 -7.74
CA ASP A 219 -7.08 -3.88 -9.16
C ASP A 219 -7.21 -2.36 -9.35
N ILE A 220 -6.06 -1.70 -9.50
CA ILE A 220 -6.01 -0.24 -9.69
C ILE A 220 -6.50 0.22 -11.07
N TYR A 221 -6.51 -0.65 -12.08
CA TYR A 221 -6.92 -0.28 -13.44
C TYR A 221 -8.44 -0.30 -13.54
N GLU A 222 -9.07 -1.23 -12.84
CA GLU A 222 -10.53 -1.29 -12.72
C GLU A 222 -11.06 -0.46 -11.54
N SER A 223 -10.18 0.13 -10.73
CA SER A 223 -10.56 0.79 -9.47
C SER A 223 -11.47 -0.11 -8.64
N ALA A 224 -11.07 -1.36 -8.40
CA ALA A 224 -11.92 -2.37 -7.79
C ALA A 224 -11.13 -3.29 -6.84
N LEU A 225 -11.86 -3.92 -5.92
CA LEU A 225 -11.34 -4.99 -5.07
C LEU A 225 -11.89 -6.34 -5.54
N SER A 226 -11.00 -7.28 -5.85
CA SER A 226 -11.35 -8.67 -6.11
C SER A 226 -11.36 -9.45 -4.81
N LEU A 227 -12.50 -10.05 -4.44
CA LEU A 227 -12.63 -10.84 -3.22
C LEU A 227 -11.97 -12.21 -3.41
N LEU A 228 -10.85 -12.43 -2.72
CA LEU A 228 -10.11 -13.69 -2.77
C LEU A 228 -10.74 -14.74 -1.84
N SER A 229 -11.10 -14.31 -0.63
CA SER A 229 -11.69 -15.19 0.38
C SER A 229 -12.41 -14.41 1.47
N GLU A 230 -13.64 -14.77 1.77
CA GLU A 230 -14.41 -14.21 2.89
C GLU A 230 -13.96 -14.79 4.24
N GLY A 231 -14.04 -13.98 5.29
CA GLY A 231 -13.84 -14.46 6.67
C GLY A 231 -13.19 -13.43 7.58
N ASP A 232 -13.18 -13.74 8.88
CA ASP A 232 -12.43 -12.96 9.86
C ASP A 232 -10.98 -13.46 9.94
N TYR A 233 -10.04 -12.58 9.58
CA TYR A 233 -8.61 -12.87 9.55
C TYR A 233 -7.87 -12.43 10.82
N ARG A 234 -8.53 -11.81 11.81
CA ARG A 234 -7.88 -11.28 13.04
C ARG A 234 -6.97 -12.29 13.73
N SER A 235 -7.43 -13.53 13.94
CA SER A 235 -6.64 -14.56 14.62
C SER A 235 -5.36 -14.89 13.84
N LYS A 236 -5.47 -15.08 12.52
CA LYS A 236 -4.32 -15.38 11.66
C LYS A 236 -3.32 -14.21 11.64
N LEU A 237 -3.83 -12.98 11.61
CA LEU A 237 -3.00 -11.77 11.64
C LEU A 237 -2.28 -11.61 12.98
N LYS A 238 -2.96 -11.84 14.12
CA LYS A 238 -2.31 -11.81 15.45
C LYS A 238 -1.18 -12.83 15.58
N GLU A 239 -1.29 -13.98 14.92
CA GLU A 239 -0.21 -14.96 14.87
C GLU A 239 0.94 -14.54 13.95
N ALA A 240 0.67 -13.69 12.95
CA ALA A 240 1.66 -13.21 12.00
C ALA A 240 2.42 -11.98 12.51
N PHE A 241 1.78 -11.06 13.23
CA PHE A 241 2.44 -9.85 13.76
C PHE A 241 3.12 -10.09 15.11
N ILE A 242 4.31 -9.52 15.28
CA ILE A 242 5.10 -9.66 16.50
C ILE A 242 4.83 -8.49 17.44
N GLY A 243 4.36 -8.79 18.64
CA GLY A 243 4.15 -7.80 19.70
C GLY A 243 3.02 -6.81 19.42
N ASP A 244 2.12 -7.14 18.49
CA ASP A 244 1.00 -6.28 18.16
C ASP A 244 -0.15 -6.42 19.16
N THR A 245 -0.65 -5.28 19.64
CA THR A 245 -1.84 -5.17 20.50
C THR A 245 -2.97 -4.42 19.79
N MET A 246 -2.77 -3.99 18.54
CA MET A 246 -3.70 -3.12 17.81
C MET A 246 -4.75 -3.90 17.01
N MET A 247 -4.45 -5.15 16.62
CA MET A 247 -5.29 -5.95 15.73
C MET A 247 -6.76 -6.10 16.16
N ASP A 248 -7.05 -6.06 17.45
CA ASP A 248 -8.42 -6.18 17.97
C ASP A 248 -9.33 -5.06 17.47
N ASN A 249 -8.80 -3.83 17.41
CA ASN A 249 -9.54 -2.63 17.04
C ASN A 249 -9.15 -2.15 15.62
N ALA A 250 -8.43 -2.96 14.86
CA ALA A 250 -8.07 -2.62 13.49
C ALA A 250 -9.27 -2.75 12.56
N ALA A 251 -9.44 -1.77 11.67
CA ALA A 251 -10.48 -1.80 10.64
C ALA A 251 -10.07 -2.67 9.45
N ALA A 252 -8.80 -2.59 9.06
CA ALA A 252 -8.23 -3.33 7.95
C ALA A 252 -6.71 -3.47 8.09
N VAL A 253 -6.12 -4.36 7.30
CA VAL A 253 -4.66 -4.47 7.10
C VAL A 253 -4.39 -4.42 5.60
N LEU A 254 -3.48 -3.54 5.17
CA LEU A 254 -2.94 -3.57 3.82
C LEU A 254 -1.66 -4.40 3.83
N VAL A 255 -1.64 -5.51 3.11
CA VAL A 255 -0.40 -6.27 2.92
C VAL A 255 0.18 -5.92 1.56
N ILE A 256 1.33 -5.24 1.55
CA ILE A 256 2.04 -4.88 0.32
C ILE A 256 3.04 -6.00 0.01
N THR A 257 2.96 -6.54 -1.21
CA THR A 257 3.93 -7.50 -1.75
C THR A 257 4.75 -6.85 -2.87
N ALA A 258 5.89 -7.47 -3.21
CA ALA A 258 6.63 -7.16 -4.44
C ALA A 258 6.72 -8.40 -5.33
N LEU A 259 6.31 -8.24 -6.59
CA LEU A 259 6.60 -9.13 -7.70
C LEU A 259 8.01 -8.82 -8.23
N PHE A 260 9.04 -9.44 -7.64
CA PHE A 260 10.44 -9.15 -7.97
C PHE A 260 10.79 -9.34 -9.45
N PRO A 261 10.24 -10.32 -10.20
CA PRO A 261 10.51 -10.44 -11.63
C PRO A 261 10.22 -9.17 -12.43
N ARG A 262 9.21 -8.36 -12.02
CA ARG A 262 8.89 -7.09 -12.69
C ARG A 262 10.03 -6.08 -12.67
N ASN A 263 10.88 -6.10 -11.64
CA ASN A 263 12.07 -5.23 -11.59
C ASN A 263 13.35 -5.96 -12.02
N LYS A 264 13.44 -7.25 -11.71
CA LYS A 264 14.68 -8.03 -11.87
C LYS A 264 15.13 -8.13 -13.33
N PHE A 265 14.20 -8.23 -14.28
CA PHE A 265 14.57 -8.34 -15.70
C PHE A 265 15.37 -7.12 -16.21
N LYS A 266 15.08 -5.92 -15.69
CA LYS A 266 15.74 -4.66 -16.10
C LYS A 266 16.93 -4.27 -15.22
N TYR A 267 16.85 -4.61 -13.93
CA TYR A 267 17.77 -4.08 -12.92
C TYR A 267 18.58 -5.15 -12.17
N GLY A 268 18.36 -6.43 -12.45
CA GLY A 268 19.00 -7.54 -11.73
C GLY A 268 18.76 -7.43 -10.22
N GLU A 269 19.79 -7.71 -9.42
CA GLU A 269 19.74 -7.65 -7.95
C GLU A 269 19.37 -6.26 -7.42
N ARG A 270 19.69 -5.19 -8.16
CA ARG A 270 19.30 -3.82 -7.79
C ARG A 270 17.79 -3.61 -7.88
N GLY A 271 17.07 -4.45 -8.62
CA GLY A 271 15.61 -4.44 -8.70
C GLY A 271 14.93 -4.67 -7.35
N TYR A 272 15.52 -5.49 -6.48
CA TYR A 272 15.06 -5.68 -5.10
C TYR A 272 15.14 -4.37 -4.30
N ARG A 273 16.23 -3.60 -4.48
CA ARG A 273 16.43 -2.30 -3.83
C ARG A 273 15.37 -1.29 -4.25
N PHE A 274 15.01 -1.30 -5.54
CA PHE A 274 13.95 -0.45 -6.06
C PHE A 274 12.59 -0.84 -5.47
N ALA A 275 12.26 -2.13 -5.41
CA ALA A 275 11.01 -2.57 -4.78
C ALA A 275 10.88 -2.08 -3.32
N LEU A 276 11.95 -2.17 -2.52
CA LEU A 276 11.94 -1.67 -1.14
C LEU A 276 11.78 -0.15 -1.03
N MET A 277 12.44 0.63 -1.89
CA MET A 277 12.30 2.09 -1.89
C MET A 277 10.90 2.50 -2.35
N GLU A 278 10.36 1.83 -3.36
CA GLU A 278 9.00 2.04 -3.84
C GLU A 278 7.96 1.71 -2.76
N ALA A 279 8.19 0.67 -1.95
CA ALA A 279 7.34 0.35 -0.80
C ALA A 279 7.32 1.50 0.21
N GLY A 280 8.46 2.15 0.44
CA GLY A 280 8.56 3.35 1.27
C GLY A 280 7.78 4.54 0.70
N HIS A 281 7.87 4.79 -0.61
CA HIS A 281 7.10 5.84 -1.28
C HIS A 281 5.59 5.60 -1.18
N LEU A 282 5.16 4.39 -1.53
CA LEU A 282 3.75 3.97 -1.44
C LEU A 282 3.23 4.09 0.00
N ALA A 283 3.98 3.57 0.96
CA ALA A 283 3.61 3.64 2.37
C ALA A 283 3.46 5.08 2.84
N GLN A 284 4.38 5.98 2.46
CA GLN A 284 4.29 7.38 2.85
C GLN A 284 3.08 8.07 2.22
N ASN A 285 2.74 7.77 0.97
CA ASN A 285 1.49 8.26 0.35
C ASN A 285 0.27 7.78 1.13
N LEU A 286 0.17 6.48 1.43
CA LEU A 286 -0.94 5.91 2.20
C LEU A 286 -1.05 6.54 3.60
N ILE A 287 0.07 6.83 4.27
CA ILE A 287 0.07 7.51 5.58
C ILE A 287 -0.47 8.93 5.47
N LEU A 288 -0.04 9.70 4.46
CA LEU A 288 -0.48 11.09 4.30
C LEU A 288 -1.94 11.18 3.85
N THR A 289 -2.37 10.29 2.95
CA THR A 289 -3.78 10.17 2.58
C THR A 289 -4.61 9.76 3.79
N GLY A 290 -4.18 8.77 4.57
CA GLY A 290 -4.86 8.37 5.80
C GLY A 290 -4.98 9.52 6.78
N GLN A 291 -3.90 10.28 7.02
CA GLN A 291 -3.90 11.47 7.86
C GLN A 291 -4.95 12.50 7.40
N ALA A 292 -5.03 12.79 6.09
CA ALA A 292 -6.02 13.71 5.52
C ALA A 292 -7.46 13.23 5.68
N LEU A 293 -7.65 11.91 5.76
CA LEU A 293 -8.95 11.25 5.94
C LEU A 293 -9.30 11.04 7.42
N GLY A 294 -8.44 11.46 8.36
CA GLY A 294 -8.59 11.18 9.79
C GLY A 294 -8.33 9.72 10.17
N LEU A 295 -7.80 8.90 9.27
CA LEU A 295 -7.44 7.50 9.51
C LEU A 295 -6.02 7.36 10.05
N SER A 296 -5.82 6.38 10.92
CA SER A 296 -4.50 5.97 11.37
C SER A 296 -3.96 4.84 10.50
N VAL A 297 -2.87 5.09 9.77
CA VAL A 297 -2.17 4.07 8.97
C VAL A 297 -0.82 3.77 9.62
N VAL A 298 -0.64 2.55 10.11
CA VAL A 298 0.49 2.13 10.93
C VAL A 298 1.35 1.12 10.17
N PRO A 299 2.54 1.53 9.70
CA PRO A 299 3.45 0.59 9.06
C PRO A 299 4.07 -0.37 10.06
N MET A 300 4.17 -1.64 9.68
CA MET A 300 4.62 -2.72 10.55
C MET A 300 5.88 -3.39 10.00
N GLY A 301 6.96 -3.39 10.80
CA GLY A 301 8.19 -4.11 10.49
C GLY A 301 8.35 -5.45 11.24
N GLY A 302 7.57 -5.67 12.31
CA GLY A 302 7.61 -6.90 13.09
C GLY A 302 6.50 -7.86 12.67
N PHE A 303 6.77 -8.72 11.70
CA PHE A 303 5.84 -9.77 11.26
C PHE A 303 6.61 -11.03 10.85
N LEU A 304 5.89 -12.14 10.72
CA LEU A 304 6.39 -13.42 10.24
C LEU A 304 6.00 -13.56 8.77
N ASP A 305 6.95 -13.31 7.86
CA ASP A 305 6.75 -13.22 6.41
C ASP A 305 5.96 -14.43 5.89
N ARG A 306 6.44 -15.64 6.19
CA ARG A 306 5.83 -16.91 5.76
C ARG A 306 4.36 -17.06 6.18
N ARG A 307 3.94 -16.47 7.30
CA ARG A 307 2.54 -16.54 7.73
C ARG A 307 1.64 -15.65 6.89
N LEU A 308 2.11 -14.45 6.54
CA LEU A 308 1.37 -13.55 5.65
C LEU A 308 1.39 -14.09 4.21
N GLU A 309 2.52 -14.61 3.74
CA GLU A 309 2.64 -15.20 2.40
C GLU A 309 1.67 -16.38 2.21
N ASN A 310 1.61 -17.29 3.18
CA ASN A 310 0.66 -18.41 3.15
C ASN A 310 -0.80 -17.95 3.20
N LEU A 311 -1.08 -16.83 3.88
CA LEU A 311 -2.42 -16.25 3.93
C LEU A 311 -2.83 -15.68 2.57
N LEU A 312 -1.89 -15.07 1.85
CA LEU A 312 -2.11 -14.50 0.51
C LEU A 312 -1.98 -15.53 -0.63
N GLU A 313 -1.55 -16.75 -0.32
CA GLU A 313 -1.22 -17.80 -1.30
C GLU A 313 -0.17 -17.35 -2.34
N VAL A 314 0.82 -16.58 -1.88
CA VAL A 314 2.00 -16.20 -2.70
C VAL A 314 3.19 -17.10 -2.36
N ASP A 315 4.14 -17.26 -3.29
CA ASP A 315 5.27 -18.20 -3.14
C ASP A 315 6.35 -17.76 -2.13
N GLY A 316 6.42 -16.47 -1.81
CA GLY A 316 7.45 -15.89 -0.95
C GLY A 316 8.86 -15.98 -1.53
N VAL A 317 8.99 -16.05 -2.85
CA VAL A 317 10.24 -16.11 -3.61
C VAL A 317 10.21 -15.11 -4.76
N GLU A 318 9.25 -15.23 -5.69
CA GLU A 318 9.03 -14.28 -6.78
C GLU A 318 8.05 -13.18 -6.38
N GLU A 319 7.03 -13.53 -5.58
CA GLU A 319 6.15 -12.59 -4.90
C GLU A 319 6.24 -12.78 -3.39
N SER A 320 6.72 -11.75 -2.68
CA SER A 320 6.87 -11.81 -1.22
C SER A 320 6.32 -10.56 -0.55
N VAL A 321 5.87 -10.70 0.69
CA VAL A 321 5.40 -9.61 1.53
C VAL A 321 6.59 -8.73 1.92
N ILE A 322 6.47 -7.42 1.67
CA ILE A 322 7.54 -6.46 1.98
C ILE A 322 7.13 -5.47 3.05
N TYR A 323 5.84 -5.08 3.09
CA TYR A 323 5.43 -4.00 3.98
C TYR A 323 3.94 -4.04 4.34
N PRO A 324 3.57 -4.69 5.44
CA PRO A 324 2.21 -4.61 5.95
C PRO A 324 1.94 -3.30 6.68
N MET A 325 0.71 -2.82 6.59
CA MET A 325 0.23 -1.60 7.26
C MET A 325 -1.14 -1.85 7.90
N ILE A 326 -1.28 -1.55 9.18
CA ILE A 326 -2.55 -1.68 9.90
C ILE A 326 -3.32 -0.36 9.80
N ILE A 327 -4.61 -0.43 9.51
CA ILE A 327 -5.51 0.73 9.44
C ILE A 327 -6.45 0.70 10.64
N GLY A 328 -6.58 1.84 11.31
CA GLY A 328 -7.59 2.08 12.32
C GLY A 328 -8.16 3.48 12.23
N ILE A 329 -9.17 3.73 13.07
CA ILE A 329 -9.91 4.99 13.18
C ILE A 329 -9.42 5.72 14.44
#